data_AF-A0A6V7DCT7-F1
#
_entry.id   AF-A0A6V7DCT7-F1
#
_cell.length_a   1.000
_cell.length_b   1.000
_cell.length_c   1.000
_cell.angle_alpha   90.00
_cell.angle_beta   90.00
_cell.angle_gamma   90.00
#
_symmetry.space_group_name_H-M   'P 1'
#
loop_
_entity.id
_entity.type
_entity.pdbx_description
1 polymer ?
#
loop_
_entity_poly.entity_id
_entity_poly.type
_entity_poly.pdbx_seq_one_letter_code
_entity_poly.pdbx_strand_id
1 'polypeptide(L)'
;MTIKASAVTPAKAIELAPGALFTIETNWYLRALLKGQQEQDIESAIPLSEGAEFIHVGAERCITLAPFHSYECRLIGEIQGPGRPLPGSLTWTVGGEPVLAWDKFFATFDGCESKDVNKREAFYVTHWGVWVIDGNGKPASPDPLFVIGAA
;
A
#
# COMPACT_ATOMS: atom_id res chain seq x y z
N MET A 1 -12.60 -1.83 -13.75
CA MET A 1 -12.94 -2.21 -12.36
C MET A 1 -14.43 -2.04 -12.09
N THR A 2 -15.09 -3.10 -11.63
CA THR A 2 -16.42 -3.03 -11.01
C THR A 2 -16.41 -3.79 -9.69
N ILE A 3 -16.73 -3.11 -8.58
CA ILE A 3 -16.95 -3.71 -7.24
C ILE A 3 -18.32 -3.27 -6.71
N LYS A 4 -18.85 -3.97 -5.71
CA LYS A 4 -20.05 -3.51 -5.00
C LYS A 4 -19.73 -2.20 -4.28
N ALA A 5 -20.62 -1.22 -4.35
CA ALA A 5 -20.47 0.03 -3.59
C ALA A 5 -20.36 -0.21 -2.07
N SER A 6 -20.97 -1.29 -1.57
CA SER A 6 -20.88 -1.72 -0.17
C SER A 6 -19.52 -2.32 0.24
N ALA A 7 -18.58 -2.51 -0.70
CA ALA A 7 -17.23 -2.96 -0.41
C ALA A 7 -16.34 -1.83 0.12
N VAL A 8 -16.84 -0.59 0.11
CA VAL A 8 -16.17 0.59 0.63
C VAL A 8 -17.08 1.38 1.57
N THR A 9 -16.48 2.15 2.47
CA THR A 9 -17.21 2.97 3.45
C THR A 9 -16.50 4.30 3.70
N PRO A 10 -17.23 5.40 3.99
CA PRO A 10 -16.64 6.63 4.49
C PRO A 10 -15.96 6.43 5.84
N ALA A 11 -14.85 7.14 6.06
CA ALA A 11 -14.10 7.18 7.32
C ALA A 11 -13.35 8.52 7.47
N LYS A 12 -12.63 8.68 8.59
CA LYS A 12 -11.57 9.69 8.72
C LYS A 12 -10.21 9.00 8.69
N ALA A 13 -9.24 9.58 7.99
CA ALA A 13 -7.93 8.95 7.80
C ALA A 13 -7.21 8.64 9.13
N ILE A 14 -7.24 9.55 10.11
CA ILE A 14 -6.66 9.34 11.45
C ILE A 14 -7.32 8.24 12.28
N GLU A 15 -8.55 7.85 11.94
CA GLU A 15 -9.28 6.78 12.64
C GLU A 15 -8.97 5.38 12.03
N LEU A 16 -8.24 5.33 10.91
CA LEU A 16 -7.87 4.09 10.26
C LEU A 16 -6.68 3.41 10.93
N ALA A 17 -6.73 2.09 10.99
CA ALA A 17 -5.63 1.29 11.50
C ALA A 17 -4.39 1.35 10.57
N PRO A 18 -3.17 1.12 11.11
CA PRO A 18 -2.01 0.75 10.31
C PRO A 18 -2.38 -0.32 9.26
N GLY A 19 -1.92 -0.14 8.03
CA GLY A 19 -2.12 -1.08 6.94
C GLY A 19 -3.41 -0.87 6.16
N ALA A 20 -4.32 0.00 6.63
CA ALA A 20 -5.54 0.32 5.92
C ALA A 20 -5.26 1.04 4.60
N LEU A 21 -5.98 0.65 3.55
CA LEU A 21 -6.03 1.41 2.30
C LEU A 21 -7.17 2.40 2.33
N PHE A 22 -6.91 3.61 1.85
CA PHE A 22 -7.93 4.63 1.72
C PHE A 22 -7.66 5.53 0.53
N THR A 23 -8.70 6.23 0.11
CA THR A 23 -8.61 7.23 -0.95
C THR A 23 -9.12 8.57 -0.49
N ILE A 24 -8.37 9.61 -0.88
CA ILE A 24 -8.75 11.02 -0.80
C ILE A 24 -8.75 11.54 -2.23
N GLU A 25 -9.85 12.17 -2.63
CA GLU A 25 -10.11 12.59 -4.02
C GLU A 25 -10.04 11.40 -4.99
N THR A 26 -8.92 11.25 -5.70
CA THR A 26 -8.69 10.18 -6.68
C THR A 26 -7.45 9.34 -6.38
N ASN A 27 -6.73 9.68 -5.31
CA ASN A 27 -5.44 9.07 -4.97
C ASN A 27 -5.62 8.02 -3.88
N TRP A 28 -4.96 6.88 -4.05
CA TRP A 28 -4.90 5.82 -3.05
C TRP A 28 -3.68 5.96 -2.16
N TYR A 29 -3.87 5.61 -0.90
CA TYR A 29 -2.86 5.69 0.14
C TYR A 29 -2.87 4.44 1.02
N LEU A 30 -1.70 4.10 1.54
CA LEU A 30 -1.51 3.17 2.63
C LEU A 30 -1.33 3.95 3.93
N ARG A 31 -2.18 3.70 4.93
CA ARG A 31 -2.01 4.24 6.28
C ARG A 31 -0.81 3.55 6.93
N ALA A 32 0.20 4.30 7.34
CA ALA A 32 1.39 3.78 8.03
C ALA A 32 1.79 4.60 9.27
N LEU A 33 2.49 3.94 10.18
CA LEU A 33 3.31 4.54 11.23
C LEU A 33 4.77 4.50 10.78
N LEU A 34 5.30 5.65 10.40
CA LEU A 34 6.70 5.78 9.99
C LEU A 34 7.55 6.30 11.14
N LYS A 35 8.84 5.94 11.15
CA LYS A 35 9.74 6.40 12.20
C LYS A 35 10.29 7.78 11.89
N GLY A 36 10.06 8.71 12.82
CA GLY A 36 10.69 10.02 12.81
C GLY A 36 12.18 9.96 13.15
N GLN A 37 12.84 11.12 13.10
CA GLN A 37 14.27 11.24 13.39
C GLN A 37 14.66 10.79 14.81
N GLN A 38 13.72 10.80 15.76
CA GLN A 38 13.91 10.36 17.14
C GLN A 38 13.20 9.02 17.41
N GLU A 39 12.96 8.23 16.37
CA GLU A 39 12.27 6.92 16.43
C GLU A 39 10.82 6.98 16.98
N GLN A 40 10.22 8.17 17.02
CA GLN A 40 8.80 8.34 17.31
C GLN A 40 7.94 7.90 16.12
N ASP A 41 6.74 7.38 16.40
CA ASP A 41 5.78 7.04 15.36
C ASP A 41 5.12 8.31 14.79
N ILE A 42 5.08 8.39 13.47
CA ILE A 42 4.46 9.47 12.71
C ILE A 42 3.33 8.89 11.87
N GLU A 43 2.12 9.36 12.15
CA GLU A 43 0.90 9.09 11.38
C GLU A 43 1.05 9.57 9.94
N SER A 44 1.12 8.63 9.00
CA SER A 44 1.54 8.90 7.62
C SER A 44 0.65 8.20 6.60
N ALA A 45 0.47 8.82 5.44
CA ALA A 45 -0.19 8.26 4.28
C ALA A 45 0.85 8.09 3.17
N ILE A 46 1.19 6.85 2.87
CA ILE A 46 2.13 6.55 1.78
C ILE A 46 1.32 6.49 0.48
N PRO A 47 1.63 7.35 -0.51
CA PRO A 47 0.88 7.37 -1.76
C PRO A 47 1.15 6.11 -2.56
N LEU A 48 0.08 5.55 -3.11
CA LEU A 48 0.08 4.38 -3.97
C LEU A 48 -0.33 4.72 -5.41
N SER A 49 -0.98 5.86 -5.64
CA SER A 49 -1.30 6.33 -6.98
C SER A 49 -0.20 7.21 -7.54
N GLU A 50 0.01 7.18 -8.86
CA GLU A 50 0.94 8.08 -9.53
C GLU A 50 0.53 9.54 -9.31
N GLY A 51 1.51 10.40 -9.01
CA GLY A 51 1.28 11.83 -8.74
C GLY A 51 0.72 12.16 -7.36
N ALA A 52 0.39 11.16 -6.53
CA ALA A 52 -0.03 11.40 -5.15
C ALA A 52 1.17 11.77 -4.27
N GLU A 53 0.98 12.79 -3.43
CA GLU A 53 2.02 13.27 -2.52
C GLU A 53 1.99 12.53 -1.19
N PHE A 54 3.15 12.41 -0.56
CA PHE A 54 3.23 11.93 0.80
C PHE A 54 2.59 12.97 1.75
N ILE A 55 1.68 12.53 2.62
CA ILE A 55 1.04 13.42 3.60
C ILE A 55 1.10 12.84 5.01
N HIS A 56 1.17 13.74 5.99
CA HIS A 56 0.87 13.40 7.38
C HIS A 56 -0.63 13.25 7.55
N VAL A 57 -1.07 12.20 8.25
CA VAL A 57 -2.49 11.89 8.39
C VAL A 57 -3.14 12.79 9.43
N GLY A 58 -4.26 13.41 9.07
CA GLY A 58 -5.12 14.20 9.94
C GLY A 58 -6.57 13.73 9.91
N ALA A 59 -7.50 14.65 10.18
CA ALA A 59 -8.94 14.35 10.26
C ALA A 59 -9.65 14.37 8.90
N GLU A 60 -8.92 14.21 7.79
CA GLU A 60 -9.49 14.24 6.44
C GLU A 60 -10.53 13.14 6.26
N ARG A 61 -11.64 13.47 5.60
CA ARG A 61 -12.64 12.48 5.19
C ARG A 61 -12.10 11.70 4.00
N CYS A 62 -12.23 10.39 4.07
CA CYS A 62 -11.77 9.46 3.04
C CYS A 62 -12.79 8.35 2.79
N ILE A 63 -12.54 7.55 1.76
CA ILE A 63 -13.18 6.25 1.55
C ILE A 63 -12.16 5.15 1.82
N THR A 64 -12.53 4.13 2.59
CA THR A 64 -11.71 2.93 2.84
C THR A 64 -12.52 1.67 2.53
N LEU A 65 -11.90 0.50 2.68
CA LEU A 65 -12.59 -0.79 2.56
C LEU A 65 -13.60 -0.94 3.70
N ALA A 66 -14.78 -1.45 3.35
CA ALA A 66 -15.80 -1.75 4.34
C ALA A 66 -15.35 -2.87 5.29
N PRO A 67 -15.93 -2.98 6.50
CA PRO A 67 -15.67 -4.10 7.39
C PRO A 67 -15.80 -5.45 6.68
N PHE A 68 -14.97 -6.41 7.09
CA PHE A 68 -14.87 -7.75 6.50
C PHE A 68 -14.39 -7.79 5.04
N HIS A 69 -13.90 -6.69 4.50
CA HIS A 69 -13.13 -6.70 3.25
C HIS A 69 -11.67 -6.47 3.58
N SER A 70 -10.80 -7.11 2.82
CA SER A 70 -9.36 -6.90 2.88
C SER A 70 -8.84 -6.66 1.48
N TYR A 71 -7.52 -6.60 1.33
CA TYR A 71 -6.88 -6.49 0.04
C TYR A 71 -5.72 -7.46 -0.09
N GLU A 72 -5.36 -7.72 -1.33
CA GLU A 72 -4.21 -8.56 -1.69
C GLU A 72 -3.37 -7.83 -2.74
N CYS A 73 -2.06 -7.78 -2.51
CA CYS A 73 -1.10 -7.29 -3.49
C CYS A 73 -0.77 -8.40 -4.47
N ARG A 74 -0.83 -8.12 -5.78
CA ARG A 74 -0.53 -9.10 -6.83
C ARG A 74 0.47 -8.56 -7.82
N LEU A 75 1.34 -9.45 -8.27
CA LEU A 75 2.31 -9.17 -9.32
C LEU A 75 1.59 -9.19 -10.67
N ILE A 76 1.89 -8.21 -11.53
CA ILE A 76 1.34 -8.15 -12.89
C ILE A 76 2.48 -8.22 -13.91
N GLY A 77 3.55 -7.45 -13.69
CA GLY A 77 4.72 -7.41 -14.56
C GLY A 77 5.88 -8.32 -14.11
N GLU A 78 7.01 -8.16 -14.80
CA GLU A 78 8.21 -8.94 -14.56
C GLU A 78 8.85 -8.65 -13.20
N ILE A 79 9.48 -9.68 -12.63
CA ILE A 79 10.35 -9.54 -11.46
C ILE A 79 11.74 -9.13 -11.94
N GLN A 80 12.22 -8.00 -11.43
CA GLN A 80 13.53 -7.43 -11.71
C GLN A 80 14.50 -7.67 -10.54
N GLY A 81 15.80 -7.50 -10.80
CA GLY A 81 16.86 -7.61 -9.82
C GLY A 81 17.76 -8.85 -10.00
N PRO A 82 18.72 -9.07 -9.07
CA PRO A 82 18.94 -8.31 -7.84
C PRO A 82 19.39 -6.86 -8.11
N GLY A 83 18.90 -5.93 -7.31
CA GLY A 83 19.29 -4.51 -7.38
C GLY A 83 18.60 -3.65 -6.33
N ARG A 84 18.69 -2.31 -6.50
CA ARG A 84 17.97 -1.36 -5.65
C ARG A 84 16.53 -1.18 -6.17
N PRO A 85 15.49 -1.48 -5.37
CA PRO A 85 14.11 -1.26 -5.79
C PRO A 85 13.82 0.23 -6.02
N LEU A 86 13.03 0.54 -7.05
CA LEU A 86 12.57 1.89 -7.34
C LEU A 86 11.42 2.27 -6.40
N PRO A 87 11.24 3.56 -6.05
CA PRO A 87 10.06 4.01 -5.30
C PRO A 87 8.76 3.55 -5.97
N GLY A 88 7.80 3.08 -5.18
CA GLY A 88 6.55 2.50 -5.65
C GLY A 88 6.64 1.01 -6.02
N SER A 89 7.84 0.41 -6.06
CA SER A 89 7.98 -1.02 -6.36
C SER A 89 7.55 -1.89 -5.19
N LEU A 90 6.99 -3.06 -5.49
CA LEU A 90 6.84 -4.14 -4.53
C LEU A 90 8.16 -4.91 -4.44
N THR A 91 8.63 -5.18 -3.22
CA THR A 91 9.82 -5.99 -2.95
C THR A 91 9.56 -6.87 -1.71
N TRP A 92 10.58 -7.56 -1.20
CA TRP A 92 10.44 -8.49 -0.09
C TRP A 92 11.47 -8.24 1.00
N THR A 93 11.08 -8.52 2.23
CA THR A 93 12.01 -8.62 3.35
C THR A 93 12.93 -9.83 3.18
N VAL A 94 13.99 -9.92 3.99
CA VAL A 94 14.84 -11.12 4.06
C VAL A 94 14.02 -12.34 4.49
N GLY A 95 13.00 -12.13 5.33
CA GLY A 95 12.02 -13.15 5.72
C GLY A 95 10.98 -13.53 4.65
N GLY A 96 10.96 -12.85 3.50
CA GLY A 96 10.05 -13.15 2.39
C GLY A 96 8.69 -12.44 2.46
N GLU A 97 8.51 -11.48 3.36
CA GLU A 97 7.26 -10.71 3.46
C GLU A 97 7.25 -9.57 2.43
N PRO A 98 6.13 -9.32 1.72
CA PRO A 98 6.05 -8.25 0.75
C PRO A 98 6.04 -6.87 1.43
N VAL A 99 6.79 -5.93 0.87
CA VAL A 99 6.88 -4.54 1.32
C VAL A 99 6.90 -3.59 0.14
N LEU A 100 6.37 -2.39 0.35
CA LEU A 100 6.45 -1.27 -0.57
C LEU A 100 7.80 -0.56 -0.41
N ALA A 101 8.56 -0.41 -1.49
CA ALA A 101 9.75 0.45 -1.51
C ALA A 101 9.33 1.91 -1.68
N TRP A 102 9.79 2.80 -0.78
CA TRP A 102 9.46 4.22 -0.85
C TRP A 102 10.66 5.11 -0.49
N ASP A 103 11.27 5.72 -1.52
CA ASP A 103 12.48 6.57 -1.43
C ASP A 103 13.61 5.97 -0.55
N LYS A 104 13.58 6.26 0.76
CA LYS A 104 14.60 5.87 1.75
C LYS A 104 14.16 4.75 2.69
N PHE A 105 12.88 4.42 2.74
CA PHE A 105 12.30 3.44 3.64
C PHE A 105 11.52 2.36 2.87
N PHE A 106 11.11 1.33 3.61
CA PHE A 106 10.25 0.26 3.12
C PHE A 106 9.06 0.17 4.06
N ALA A 107 7.85 0.03 3.52
CA ALA A 107 6.65 -0.07 4.32
C ALA A 107 6.01 -1.44 4.17
N THR A 108 5.70 -2.08 5.29
CA THR A 108 4.87 -3.27 5.31
C THR A 108 3.42 -2.91 5.01
N PHE A 109 2.66 -3.86 4.48
CA PHE A 109 1.22 -3.69 4.26
C PHE A 109 0.41 -3.76 5.55
N ASP A 110 1.03 -4.10 6.68
CA ASP A 110 0.50 -3.86 8.02
C ASP A 110 0.71 -2.41 8.49
N GLY A 111 1.29 -1.55 7.66
CA GLY A 111 1.43 -0.11 7.93
C GLY A 111 2.58 0.24 8.87
N CYS A 112 3.69 -0.49 8.82
CA CYS A 112 4.89 -0.20 9.60
C CYS A 112 6.09 0.00 8.69
N GLU A 113 7.09 0.76 9.14
CA GLU A 113 8.39 0.80 8.48
C GLU A 113 9.17 -0.51 8.71
N SER A 114 9.74 -1.08 7.65
CA SER A 114 10.63 -2.24 7.70
C SER A 114 12.09 -1.84 7.46
N LYS A 115 12.96 -2.36 8.32
CA LYS A 115 14.42 -2.31 8.17
C LYS A 115 14.99 -3.62 7.61
N ASP A 116 14.16 -4.65 7.45
CA ASP A 116 14.55 -6.02 7.08
C ASP A 116 14.57 -6.23 5.56
N VAL A 117 15.10 -5.28 4.80
CA VAL A 117 15.21 -5.38 3.33
C VAL A 117 16.67 -5.21 2.92
N ASN A 118 17.18 -6.14 2.10
CA ASN A 118 18.50 -5.98 1.50
C ASN A 118 18.45 -4.92 0.38
N LYS A 119 18.73 -3.66 0.71
CA LYS A 119 18.63 -2.51 -0.21
C LYS A 119 19.54 -2.59 -1.45
N ARG A 120 20.53 -3.50 -1.48
CA ARG A 120 21.52 -3.62 -2.57
C ARG A 120 21.23 -4.78 -3.52
N GLU A 121 20.65 -5.87 -3.01
CA GLU A 121 20.45 -7.11 -3.75
C GLU A 121 19.02 -7.63 -3.57
N ALA A 122 18.03 -6.75 -3.79
CA ALA A 122 16.63 -7.13 -3.71
C ALA A 122 16.05 -7.46 -5.10
N PHE A 123 15.13 -8.42 -5.13
CA PHE A 123 14.20 -8.58 -6.24
C PHE A 123 13.01 -7.63 -6.06
N TYR A 124 12.46 -7.10 -7.14
CA TYR A 124 11.34 -6.17 -7.08
C TYR A 124 10.47 -6.20 -8.33
N VAL A 125 9.23 -5.74 -8.20
CA VAL A 125 8.27 -5.60 -9.31
C VAL A 125 7.80 -4.15 -9.34
N THR A 126 7.95 -3.50 -10.49
CA THR A 126 7.51 -2.11 -10.70
C THR A 126 6.06 -2.02 -11.16
N HIS A 127 5.52 -3.10 -11.75
CA HIS A 127 4.14 -3.19 -12.23
C HIS A 127 3.34 -4.24 -11.45
N TRP A 128 2.52 -3.78 -10.52
CA TRP A 128 1.76 -4.62 -9.60
C TRP A 128 0.44 -3.93 -9.25
N GLY A 129 -0.48 -4.62 -8.59
CA GLY A 129 -1.75 -4.01 -8.24
C GLY A 129 -2.34 -4.58 -6.97
N VAL A 130 -3.45 -3.98 -6.56
CA VAL A 130 -4.17 -4.36 -5.35
C VAL A 130 -5.56 -4.84 -5.73
N TRP A 131 -5.97 -5.99 -5.20
CA TRP A 131 -7.32 -6.53 -5.39
C TRP A 131 -8.09 -6.49 -4.08
N VAL A 132 -9.37 -6.12 -4.14
CA VAL A 132 -10.27 -6.23 -2.99
C VAL A 132 -10.66 -7.69 -2.81
N ILE A 133 -10.53 -8.17 -1.58
CA ILE A 133 -10.94 -9.51 -1.15
C ILE A 133 -12.19 -9.36 -0.28
N ASP A 134 -13.23 -10.13 -0.59
CA ASP A 134 -14.47 -10.15 0.15
C ASP A 134 -14.36 -10.95 1.46
N GLY A 135 -15.39 -10.89 2.29
CA GLY A 135 -15.41 -11.59 3.58
C GLY A 135 -15.38 -13.13 3.49
N ASN A 136 -15.47 -13.70 2.29
CA ASN A 136 -15.31 -15.14 2.05
C ASN A 136 -13.90 -15.49 1.54
N GLY A 137 -12.98 -14.52 1.50
CA GLY A 137 -11.63 -14.71 0.98
C GLY A 137 -11.57 -14.77 -0.56
N LYS A 138 -12.62 -14.32 -1.27
CA LYS A 138 -12.65 -14.32 -2.73
C LYS A 138 -12.41 -12.92 -3.29
N PRO A 139 -11.83 -12.78 -4.49
CA PRO A 139 -11.75 -11.50 -5.16
C PRO A 139 -13.16 -10.91 -5.36
N ALA A 140 -13.37 -9.67 -4.89
CA ALA A 140 -14.63 -8.95 -5.09
C ALA A 140 -14.82 -8.51 -6.56
N SER A 141 -13.73 -8.50 -7.33
CA SER A 141 -13.69 -8.23 -8.77
C SER A 141 -12.54 -9.03 -9.41
N PRO A 142 -12.63 -9.42 -10.69
CA PRO A 142 -11.47 -9.90 -11.42
C PRO A 142 -10.45 -8.78 -11.69
N ASP A 143 -10.90 -7.53 -11.76
CA ASP A 143 -10.06 -6.36 -11.99
C ASP A 143 -9.41 -5.87 -10.69
N PRO A 144 -8.21 -5.25 -10.76
CA PRO A 144 -7.61 -4.59 -9.61
C PRO A 144 -8.42 -3.37 -9.15
N LEU A 145 -8.30 -3.06 -7.86
CA LEU A 145 -8.70 -1.80 -7.25
C LEU A 145 -7.97 -0.62 -7.87
N PHE A 146 -6.64 -0.76 -7.94
CA PHE A 146 -5.72 0.12 -8.65
C PHE A 146 -4.46 -0.66 -9.03
N VAL A 147 -3.71 -0.11 -9.98
CA VAL A 147 -2.45 -0.65 -10.47
C VAL A 147 -1.37 0.41 -10.29
N ILE A 148 -0.16 -0.05 -9.99
CA ILE A 148 1.04 0.76 -9.84
C ILE A 148 1.95 0.48 -11.02
N GLY A 149 2.56 1.54 -11.58
CA GLY A 149 3.42 1.43 -12.75
C GLY A 149 2.67 1.04 -14.03
N ALA A 150 1.37 1.33 -14.13
CA ALA A 150 0.63 1.21 -15.39
C ALA A 150 1.04 2.36 -16.31
N ALA A 151 1.86 2.06 -17.32
CA ALA A 151 2.16 2.98 -18.42
C ALA A 151 1.04 2.95 -19.48
#